data_AF-A0A7W6PUA8-F1
#
_entry.id   AF-A0A7W6PUA8-F1
#
_cell.length_a   1.000
_cell.length_b   1.000
_cell.length_c   1.000
_cell.angle_alpha   90.00
_cell.angle_beta   90.00
_cell.angle_gamma   90.00
#
_symmetry.space_group_name_H-M   'P 1'
#
loop_
_entity.id
_entity.type
_entity.pdbx_description
1 polymer ?
#
loop_
_entity_poly.entity_id
_entity_poly.type
_entity_poly.pdbx_seq_one_letter_code
_entity_poly.pdbx_strand_id
1 'polypeptide(L)' 'MPPFPEAVRYLWDAYWRMRRRKSVDMMGNAQPLEWPELQAFSTLSGLKLRPWEIRVIEWLDNIYLVERAKAREG' A
#
# COMPACT_ATOMS: atom_id res chain seq x y z
N MET A 1 -23.98 -2.57 -4.52
CA MET A 1 -22.83 -2.40 -3.62
C MET A 1 -22.83 -0.95 -3.14
N PRO A 2 -22.69 -0.66 -1.83
CA PRO A 2 -22.61 0.72 -1.37
C PRO A 2 -21.38 1.42 -1.99
N PRO A 3 -21.41 2.74 -2.20
CA PRO A 3 -20.26 3.48 -2.71
C PRO A 3 -19.08 3.33 -1.74
N PHE A 4 -17.87 3.23 -2.28
CA PHE A 4 -16.67 3.17 -1.46
C PHE A 4 -16.64 4.41 -0.54
N PRO A 5 -16.45 4.26 0.78
CA PRO A 5 -16.56 5.41 1.66
C PRO A 5 -15.49 6.44 1.30
N GLU A 6 -15.93 7.67 1.04
CA GLU A 6 -15.04 8.74 0.59
C GLU A 6 -13.92 9.02 1.59
N ALA A 7 -14.23 8.84 2.88
CA ALA A 7 -13.28 8.96 3.98
C ALA A 7 -12.10 7.98 3.93
N VAL A 8 -12.18 6.88 3.16
CA VAL A 8 -11.03 5.95 2.97
C VAL A 8 -10.50 5.96 1.54
N ARG A 9 -11.16 6.68 0.61
CA ARG A 9 -10.76 6.76 -0.80
C ARG A 9 -9.33 7.27 -0.97
N TYR A 10 -8.94 8.30 -0.21
CA TYR A 10 -7.59 8.85 -0.31
C TYR A 10 -6.51 7.86 0.17
N LEU A 11 -6.81 7.01 1.17
CA LEU A 11 -5.87 5.98 1.65
C LEU A 11 -5.70 4.88 0.61
N TRP A 12 -6.79 4.47 -0.02
CA TRP A 12 -6.77 3.50 -1.12
C TRP A 12 -5.93 4.01 -2.29
N ASP A 13 -6.15 5.27 -2.70
CA ASP A 13 -5.40 5.90 -3.78
C ASP A 13 -3.92 6.07 -3.41
N ALA A 14 -3.62 6.50 -2.19
CA ALA A 14 -2.26 6.62 -1.68
C ALA A 14 -1.53 5.26 -1.70
N TYR A 15 -2.18 4.22 -1.18
CA TYR A 15 -1.66 2.86 -1.18
C TYR A 15 -1.33 2.39 -2.60
N TRP A 16 -2.28 2.50 -3.53
CA TRP A 16 -2.06 2.06 -4.92
C TRP A 16 -1.01 2.90 -5.65
N ARG A 17 -0.84 4.17 -5.31
CA ARG A 17 0.26 4.98 -5.84
C ARG A 17 1.61 4.42 -5.38
N MET A 18 1.77 4.10 -4.10
CA MET A 18 3.03 3.53 -3.59
C MET A 18 3.26 2.11 -4.13
N ARG A 19 2.24 1.25 -4.07
CA ARG A 19 2.35 -0.16 -4.44
C ARG A 19 2.71 -0.39 -5.90
N ARG A 20 2.15 0.39 -6.83
CA ARG A 20 2.50 0.32 -8.26
C ARG A 20 3.95 0.69 -8.58
N ARG A 21 4.65 1.37 -7.66
CA ARG A 21 6.05 1.77 -7.83
C ARG A 21 7.04 0.87 -7.09
N LYS A 22 6.56 0.02 -6.18
CA LYS A 22 7.41 -0.91 -5.44
C LYS A 22 7.92 -1.99 -6.39
N SER A 23 9.23 -2.26 -6.34
CA SER A 23 9.84 -3.34 -7.08
C SER A 23 9.46 -4.72 -6.52
N VAL A 24 9.67 -5.73 -7.35
CA VAL A 24 9.74 -7.13 -6.93
C VAL A 24 11.20 -7.51 -6.72
N ASP A 25 11.45 -8.55 -5.91
CA ASP A 25 12.79 -9.12 -5.80
C ASP A 25 13.18 -9.93 -7.05
N MET A 26 14.40 -10.47 -7.04
CA MET A 26 14.94 -11.31 -8.12
C MET A 26 14.13 -12.58 -8.38
N MET A 27 13.32 -13.03 -7.41
CA MET A 27 12.44 -14.19 -7.53
C MET A 27 11.00 -13.78 -7.91
N GLY A 28 10.76 -12.49 -8.14
CA GLY A 28 9.46 -11.92 -8.52
C GLY A 28 8.50 -11.69 -7.35
N ASN A 29 8.94 -11.87 -6.10
CA ASN A 29 8.11 -11.65 -4.91
C ASN A 29 7.93 -10.15 -4.66
N ALA A 30 6.71 -9.75 -4.29
CA ALA A 30 6.43 -8.37 -3.95
C ALA A 30 7.08 -8.06 -2.61
N GLN A 31 7.73 -6.90 -2.54
CA GLN A 31 8.38 -6.45 -1.32
C GLN A 31 7.41 -5.60 -0.48
N PRO A 32 7.44 -5.71 0.85
CA PRO A 32 6.57 -4.89 1.71
C PRO A 32 6.86 -3.39 1.54
N LEU A 33 5.85 -2.55 1.76
CA LEU A 33 6.07 -1.12 1.98
C LEU A 33 6.84 -0.94 3.28
N GLU A 34 7.87 -0.11 3.23
CA GLU A 34 8.73 0.17 4.38
C GLU A 34 8.58 1.62 4.84
N TRP A 35 8.95 1.89 6.09
CA TRP A 35 8.92 3.23 6.68
C TRP A 35 9.57 4.32 5.83
N PRO A 36 10.75 4.11 5.19
CA PRO A 36 11.35 5.12 4.33
C PRO A 36 10.46 5.51 3.15
N GLU A 37 9.67 4.57 2.60
CA GLU A 37 8.79 4.82 1.47
C GLU A 37 7.54 5.58 1.88
N LEU A 38 6.98 5.24 3.04
CA LEU A 38 5.86 5.97 3.64
C LEU A 38 6.27 7.42 3.96
N GLN A 39 7.47 7.60 4.50
CA GLN A 39 8.04 8.91 4.80
C GLN A 39 8.29 9.72 3.52
N ALA A 40 8.91 9.11 2.50
CA ALA A 40 9.18 9.74 1.21
C ALA A 40 7.87 10.12 0.50
N PHE A 41 6.88 9.23 0.50
CA PHE A 41 5.57 9.50 -0.08
C PHE A 41 4.87 10.66 0.63
N SER A 42 4.86 10.67 1.97
CA SER A 42 4.24 11.74 2.74
C SER A 42 4.89 13.10 2.46
N THR A 43 6.22 13.10 2.33
CA THR A 43 7.00 14.30 2.00
C THR A 43 6.70 14.81 0.58
N LEU A 44 6.77 13.93 -0.42
CA LEU A 44 6.64 14.32 -1.83
C LEU A 44 5.20 14.65 -2.25
N SER A 45 4.21 13.98 -1.65
CA SER A 45 2.81 14.19 -1.98
C SER A 45 2.14 15.31 -1.20
N GLY A 46 2.77 15.78 -0.11
CA GLY A 46 2.15 16.68 0.87
C GLY A 46 1.08 16.01 1.74
N LEU A 47 0.77 14.73 1.52
CA LEU A 47 -0.18 13.98 2.32
C LEU A 47 0.47 13.56 3.65
N LYS A 48 0.19 14.29 4.73
CA LYS A 48 0.69 13.97 6.06
C LYS A 48 -0.10 12.82 6.67
N LEU A 49 0.39 11.59 6.45
CA LEU A 49 -0.22 10.40 7.02
C LEU A 49 -0.14 10.41 8.55
N ARG A 50 -1.28 10.21 9.20
CA ARG A 50 -1.42 10.03 10.65
C ARG A 50 -1.06 8.60 11.06
N PRO A 51 -0.74 8.35 12.34
CA PRO A 51 -0.39 7.01 12.80
C PRO A 51 -1.41 5.92 12.46
N TRP A 52 -2.71 6.20 12.54
CA TRP A 52 -3.74 5.22 12.18
C TRP A 52 -3.84 4.99 10.68
N GLU A 53 -3.55 6.00 9.86
CA GLU A 53 -3.56 5.92 8.40
C GLU A 53 -2.40 5.06 7.90
N ILE A 54 -1.23 5.20 8.54
CA ILE A 54 -0.08 4.32 8.32
C ILE A 54 -0.47 2.87 8.60
N ARG A 55 -1.11 2.59 9.75
CA ARG A 55 -1.58 1.22 10.09
C ARG A 55 -2.54 0.66 9.05
N VAL A 56 -3.46 1.48 8.52
CA VAL A 56 -4.37 1.05 7.45
C VAL A 56 -3.59 0.69 6.18
N ILE A 57 -2.60 1.50 5.81
CA ILE A 57 -1.74 1.24 4.64
C ILE A 57 -0.93 -0.05 4.83
N GLU A 58 -0.38 -0.29 6.03
CA GLU A 58 0.33 -1.53 6.36
C GLU A 58 -0.59 -2.76 6.27
N TRP A 59 -1.84 -2.65 6.74
CA TRP A 59 -2.82 -3.73 6.62
C TRP A 59 -3.19 -4.02 5.17
N LEU A 60 -3.44 -2.98 4.38
CA LEU A 60 -3.68 -3.11 2.94
C LEU A 60 -2.50 -3.81 2.25
N ASP A 61 -1.28 -3.45 2.65
CA ASP A 61 -0.10 -4.04 2.06
C ASP A 61 0.06 -5.52 2.39
N ASN A 62 -0.15 -5.89 3.66
CA ASN A 62 -0.12 -7.28 4.08
C ASN A 62 -1.16 -8.12 3.33
N ILE A 63 -2.39 -7.62 3.16
CA ILE A 63 -3.44 -8.31 2.40
C ILE A 63 -2.99 -8.51 0.94
N TYR A 64 -2.47 -7.47 0.30
CA TYR A 64 -1.98 -7.57 -1.08
C TYR A 64 -0.87 -8.60 -1.23
N LEU A 65 0.11 -8.63 -0.32
CA LEU A 65 1.21 -9.59 -0.36
C LEU A 65 0.70 -11.02 -0.26
N VAL A 66 -0.23 -11.28 0.66
CA VAL A 66 -0.85 -12.60 0.85
C VAL A 66 -1.64 -13.02 -0.39
N GLU A 67 -2.51 -12.16 -0.92
CA GLU A 67 -3.33 -12.50 -2.10
C GLU A 67 -2.49 -12.64 -3.37
N ARG A 68 -1.44 -11.84 -3.54
CA ARG A 68 -0.51 -11.96 -4.67
C ARG A 68 0.32 -13.24 -4.60
N ALA A 69 0.73 -13.67 -3.40
CA ALA A 69 1.43 -14.94 -3.21
C ALA A 69 0.53 -16.12 -3.63
N LYS A 70 -0.71 -16.16 -3.13
CA LYS A 70 -1.70 -17.18 -3.52
C LYS A 70 -1.93 -17.22 -5.03
N ALA A 71 -2.06 -16.07 -5.68
CA ALA A 71 -2.28 -15.97 -7.12
C ALA A 71 -1.08 -16.43 -7.98
N ARG A 72 0.10 -16.64 -7.40
CA ARG A 72 1.27 -17.20 -8.10
C ARG A 72 1.38 -18.71 -7.96
N GLU A 73 0.70 -19.29 -6.97
CA GLU A 73 0.72 -20.73 -6.67
C GLU A 73 -0.38 -21.50 -7.40
N GLY A 74 -1.45 -20.82 -7.86
CA GLY A 74 -2.54 -21.39 -8.66
C GLY A 74 -2.40 -21.10 -10.14
#